data_AF-A0A1C5TMD0-F1
#
_entry.id   AF-A0A1C5TMD0-F1
#
_cell.length_a   1.000
_cell.length_b   1.000
_cell.length_c   1.000
_cell.angle_alpha   90.00
_cell.angle_beta   90.00
_cell.angle_gamma   90.00
#
_symmetry.space_group_name_H-M   'P 1'
#
loop_
_entity.id
_entity.type
_entity.pdbx_description
1 polymer ?
#
loop_
_entity_poly.entity_id
_entity_poly.type
_entity_poly.pdbx_seq_one_letter_code
_entity_poly.pdbx_strand_id
1 'polypeptide(L)'
;MKEKVAICTLYDSINCGTFLQAWSLKKNLERMDCDVFFVELKNNNSSISKKNKVSKVTIKEIIIKLIRKIKLQIKFKKLKSEFKLISLDDLNNDNAMKYVFVGSDELWNIKNDSFHHYKEFFGYNFKNKKIIAYAPSANDVTANDLKKYDSSINFDNFYKLSCRDKKTMHLLQAYKKEQITKVVDPTMLVCDFSEIIVNNNLNNYILVYGHEFTDEQIRNIVNFSKVNRLKTVSVTKYFSWCDKNIVASPGEFLGYVKNAKYVITGTFHGSVFSILMKKNFVVYLNNGNKILDLLSDYHLENRIVQSNNSIEEILQTTIDYEEVYKLLEDNKMQSVTYIKNAMNKE
;
A
#
# COMPACT_ATOMS: atom_id res chain seq x y z
N MET A 1 -12.91 -2.76 -29.49
CA MET A 1 -12.67 -3.82 -28.47
C MET A 1 -11.70 -3.24 -27.46
N LYS A 2 -11.99 -3.38 -26.15
CA LYS A 2 -11.13 -2.81 -25.10
C LYS A 2 -9.73 -3.42 -25.17
N GLU A 3 -8.70 -2.61 -24.91
CA GLU A 3 -7.31 -3.09 -24.83
C GLU A 3 -7.16 -3.99 -23.60
N LYS A 4 -6.67 -5.21 -23.78
CA LYS A 4 -6.43 -6.13 -22.65
C LYS A 4 -5.09 -5.81 -21.98
N VAL A 5 -5.09 -5.74 -20.65
CA VAL A 5 -3.89 -5.44 -19.84
C VAL A 5 -3.80 -6.39 -18.65
N ALA A 6 -2.59 -6.86 -18.36
CA ALA A 6 -2.32 -7.63 -17.14
C ALA A 6 -1.65 -6.77 -16.05
N ILE A 7 -1.95 -7.08 -14.79
CA ILE A 7 -1.28 -6.55 -13.59
C ILE A 7 -0.62 -7.71 -12.84
N CYS A 8 0.67 -7.59 -12.59
CA CYS A 8 1.45 -8.48 -11.73
C CYS A 8 1.80 -7.75 -10.43
N THR A 9 1.08 -8.07 -9.36
CA THR A 9 1.26 -7.46 -8.03
C THR A 9 0.80 -8.39 -6.92
N LEU A 10 1.02 -7.99 -5.67
CA LEU A 10 0.37 -8.61 -4.53
C LEU A 10 -1.10 -8.17 -4.47
N TYR A 11 -2.01 -9.09 -4.74
CA TYR A 11 -3.46 -8.87 -4.60
C TYR A 11 -4.12 -9.88 -3.63
N ASP A 12 -3.47 -11.01 -3.37
CA ASP A 12 -4.00 -12.10 -2.53
C ASP A 12 -3.54 -12.04 -1.05
N SER A 13 -3.02 -10.90 -0.57
CA SER A 13 -2.68 -10.75 0.86
C SER A 13 -3.89 -10.31 1.70
N ILE A 14 -3.87 -10.60 3.01
CA ILE A 14 -4.86 -10.07 3.97
C ILE A 14 -4.33 -8.73 4.50
N ASN A 15 -4.29 -7.74 3.62
CA ASN A 15 -3.83 -6.38 3.93
C ASN A 15 -4.68 -5.37 3.14
N CYS A 16 -5.32 -4.43 3.85
CA CYS A 16 -6.18 -3.43 3.20
C CYS A 16 -5.40 -2.54 2.22
N GLY A 17 -4.19 -2.10 2.57
CA GLY A 17 -3.37 -1.27 1.69
C GLY A 17 -2.99 -2.01 0.41
N THR A 18 -2.48 -3.23 0.54
CA THR A 18 -2.11 -4.07 -0.62
C THR A 18 -3.31 -4.41 -1.52
N PHE A 19 -4.49 -4.67 -0.96
CA PHE A 19 -5.70 -4.85 -1.76
C PHE A 19 -6.10 -3.54 -2.48
N LEU A 20 -6.09 -2.41 -1.76
CA LEU A 20 -6.55 -1.14 -2.29
C LEU A 20 -5.63 -0.60 -3.38
N GLN A 21 -4.31 -0.79 -3.31
CA GLN A 21 -3.41 -0.39 -4.41
C GLN A 21 -3.70 -1.21 -5.68
N ALA A 22 -3.93 -2.52 -5.55
CA ALA A 22 -4.25 -3.40 -6.67
C ALA A 22 -5.60 -3.00 -7.30
N TRP A 23 -6.62 -2.82 -6.46
CA TRP A 23 -7.94 -2.34 -6.89
C TRP A 23 -7.85 -0.97 -7.56
N SER A 24 -7.04 -0.06 -7.03
CA SER A 24 -6.91 1.29 -7.56
C SER A 24 -6.21 1.31 -8.92
N LEU A 25 -5.14 0.52 -9.12
CA LEU A 25 -4.50 0.40 -10.43
C LEU A 25 -5.47 -0.19 -11.47
N LYS A 26 -6.22 -1.24 -11.10
CA LYS A 26 -7.30 -1.79 -11.93
C LYS A 26 -8.29 -0.71 -12.34
N LYS A 27 -8.83 0.05 -11.38
CA LYS A 27 -9.84 1.09 -11.66
C LYS A 27 -9.32 2.19 -12.57
N ASN A 28 -8.07 2.60 -12.41
CA ASN A 28 -7.48 3.62 -13.28
C ASN A 28 -7.29 3.10 -14.71
N LEU A 29 -6.84 1.86 -14.89
CA LEU A 29 -6.72 1.24 -16.22
C LEU A 29 -8.10 1.01 -16.87
N GLU A 30 -9.11 0.61 -16.10
CA GLU A 30 -10.49 0.48 -16.59
C GLU A 30 -11.07 1.83 -17.05
N ARG A 31 -10.77 2.92 -16.35
CA ARG A 31 -11.12 4.30 -16.77
C ARG A 31 -10.41 4.73 -18.06
N MET A 32 -9.29 4.11 -18.38
CA MET A 32 -8.57 4.28 -19.66
C MET A 32 -9.03 3.28 -20.74
N ASP A 33 -10.24 2.73 -20.61
CA ASP A 33 -10.87 1.75 -21.52
C ASP A 33 -10.08 0.44 -21.71
N CYS A 34 -9.44 -0.04 -20.64
CA CYS A 34 -8.77 -1.34 -20.63
C CYS A 34 -9.67 -2.44 -20.03
N ASP A 35 -9.51 -3.68 -20.52
CA ASP A 35 -9.98 -4.88 -19.83
C ASP A 35 -8.82 -5.47 -19.02
N VAL A 36 -8.98 -5.50 -17.69
CA VAL A 36 -7.87 -5.71 -16.75
C VAL A 36 -7.89 -7.12 -16.16
N PHE A 37 -6.74 -7.78 -16.21
CA PHE A 37 -6.48 -9.10 -15.65
C PHE A 37 -5.36 -9.03 -14.62
N PHE A 38 -5.39 -9.91 -13.62
CA PHE A 38 -4.30 -10.10 -12.65
C PHE A 38 -3.57 -11.39 -12.98
N VAL A 39 -2.24 -11.31 -13.02
CA VAL A 39 -1.39 -12.49 -13.24
C VAL A 39 -1.50 -13.40 -12.02
N GLU A 40 -1.95 -14.63 -12.24
CA GLU A 40 -2.02 -15.64 -11.19
C GLU A 40 -0.61 -16.11 -10.83
N LEU A 41 -0.15 -15.71 -9.64
CA LEU A 41 1.12 -16.13 -9.09
C LEU A 41 0.91 -17.45 -8.33
N LYS A 42 1.21 -18.58 -9.00
CA LYS A 42 1.08 -19.92 -8.42
C LYS A 42 2.04 -20.07 -7.25
N ASN A 43 1.46 -20.16 -6.05
CA ASN A 43 2.22 -20.38 -4.83
C ASN A 43 2.49 -21.87 -4.68
N ASN A 44 3.62 -22.38 -5.21
CA ASN A 44 4.00 -23.78 -5.00
C ASN A 44 4.46 -24.06 -3.56
N ASN A 45 4.67 -23.04 -2.73
CA ASN A 45 4.91 -23.21 -1.31
C ASN A 45 4.31 -22.02 -0.56
N SER A 46 3.23 -22.27 0.18
CA SER A 46 2.77 -21.38 1.23
C SER A 46 3.88 -21.25 2.28
N SER A 47 4.79 -20.29 2.08
CA SER A 47 5.77 -19.87 3.07
C SER A 47 5.03 -19.21 4.22
N ILE A 48 4.50 -20.05 5.11
CA ILE A 48 4.17 -19.64 6.47
C ILE A 48 5.50 -19.21 7.08
N SER A 49 5.80 -17.92 7.02
CA SER A 49 6.84 -17.32 7.83
C SER A 49 6.44 -17.58 9.30
N LYS A 50 7.03 -18.62 9.88
CA LYS A 50 6.94 -18.93 11.30
C LYS A 50 7.98 -18.07 12.02
N LYS A 51 7.63 -16.82 12.31
CA LYS A 51 8.23 -16.10 13.44
C LYS A 51 7.19 -15.99 14.54
N ASN A 52 6.96 -17.12 15.23
CA ASN A 52 6.28 -17.10 16.51
C ASN A 52 7.28 -16.64 17.57
N LYS A 53 7.34 -15.34 17.85
CA LYS A 53 7.75 -14.92 19.20
C LYS A 53 6.62 -15.34 20.13
N VAL A 54 6.88 -16.35 20.96
CA VAL A 54 5.96 -16.80 21.99
C VAL A 54 5.93 -15.74 23.08
N SER A 55 4.99 -14.81 23.00
CA SER A 55 4.60 -14.02 24.17
C SER A 55 3.68 -14.87 25.06
N LYS A 56 3.63 -14.57 26.36
CA LYS A 56 2.65 -15.12 27.30
C LYS A 56 1.25 -14.64 26.88
N VAL A 57 0.59 -15.37 25.98
CA VAL A 57 -0.76 -15.05 25.48
C VAL A 57 -1.75 -16.00 26.16
N THR A 58 -2.87 -15.46 26.64
CA THR A 58 -3.93 -16.28 27.24
C THR A 58 -4.69 -17.09 26.18
N ILE A 59 -5.28 -18.24 26.55
CA ILE A 59 -6.10 -19.07 25.64
C ILE A 59 -7.23 -18.25 25.00
N LYS A 60 -7.83 -17.34 25.77
CA LYS A 60 -8.87 -16.41 25.30
C LYS A 60 -8.38 -15.53 24.15
N GLU A 61 -7.17 -14.96 24.27
CA GLU A 61 -6.58 -14.14 23.21
C GLU A 61 -6.22 -14.96 21.96
N ILE A 62 -5.81 -16.21 22.13
CA ILE A 62 -5.57 -17.13 21.00
C ILE A 62 -6.87 -17.37 20.22
N ILE A 63 -7.97 -17.68 20.92
CA ILE A 63 -9.28 -17.89 20.30
C ILE A 63 -9.76 -16.62 19.59
N ILE A 64 -9.64 -15.46 20.23
CA ILE A 64 -9.99 -14.17 19.62
C ILE A 64 -9.19 -13.94 18.33
N LYS A 65 -7.87 -14.15 18.36
CA LYS A 65 -7.00 -14.00 17.17
C LYS A 65 -7.42 -14.96 16.05
N LEU A 66 -7.76 -16.21 16.37
CA LEU A 66 -8.20 -17.20 15.39
C LEU A 66 -9.53 -16.82 14.74
N ILE A 67 -10.54 -16.46 15.53
CA ILE A 67 -11.85 -16.04 15.02
C ILE A 67 -11.71 -14.79 14.12
N ARG A 68 -10.88 -13.82 14.53
CA ARG A 68 -10.59 -12.62 13.74
C ARG A 68 -9.94 -12.98 12.40
N LYS A 69 -8.96 -13.89 12.41
CA LYS A 69 -8.28 -14.36 11.19
C LYS A 69 -9.28 -14.99 10.21
N ILE A 70 -10.16 -15.86 10.69
CA ILE A 70 -11.20 -16.50 9.86
C ILE A 70 -12.15 -15.45 9.28
N LYS A 71 -12.63 -14.49 10.08
CA LYS A 71 -13.50 -13.41 9.60
C LYS A 71 -12.84 -12.55 8.54
N LEU A 72 -11.56 -12.21 8.71
CA LEU A 72 -10.76 -11.49 7.70
C LEU A 72 -10.64 -12.32 6.42
N GLN A 73 -10.33 -13.60 6.52
CA GLN A 73 -10.22 -14.50 5.36
C GLN A 73 -11.51 -14.52 4.54
N ILE A 74 -12.67 -14.65 5.19
CA ILE A 74 -13.97 -14.66 4.52
C ILE A 74 -14.22 -13.32 3.80
N LYS A 75 -14.01 -12.20 4.49
CA LYS A 75 -14.18 -10.85 3.89
C LYS A 75 -13.27 -10.62 2.68
N PHE A 76 -12.00 -11.01 2.77
CA PHE A 76 -11.05 -10.84 1.67
C PHE A 76 -11.30 -11.80 0.52
N LYS A 77 -11.72 -13.05 0.78
CA LYS A 77 -12.02 -14.04 -0.27
C LYS A 77 -13.09 -13.53 -1.24
N LYS A 78 -14.17 -12.95 -0.72
CA LYS A 78 -15.26 -12.38 -1.54
C LYS A 78 -14.78 -11.23 -2.44
N LEU A 79 -13.92 -10.36 -1.91
CA LEU A 79 -13.43 -9.21 -2.68
C LEU A 79 -12.42 -9.62 -3.75
N LYS A 80 -11.57 -10.61 -3.46
CA LYS A 80 -10.57 -11.10 -4.41
C LYS A 80 -11.19 -11.83 -5.61
N SER A 81 -12.37 -12.44 -5.45
CA SER A 81 -13.09 -13.03 -6.58
C SER A 81 -13.57 -12.02 -7.62
N GLU A 82 -13.50 -10.71 -7.34
CA GLU A 82 -13.80 -9.66 -8.32
C GLU A 82 -12.64 -9.41 -9.31
N PHE A 83 -11.45 -9.95 -9.04
CA PHE A 83 -10.30 -9.85 -9.94
C PHE A 83 -10.34 -10.96 -10.99
N LYS A 84 -10.35 -10.57 -12.26
CA LYS A 84 -10.16 -11.51 -13.38
C LYS A 84 -8.73 -12.02 -13.33
N LEU A 85 -8.55 -13.32 -13.19
CA LEU A 85 -7.22 -13.94 -13.14
C LEU A 85 -6.83 -14.45 -14.53
N ILE A 86 -5.53 -14.41 -14.83
CA ILE A 86 -4.93 -15.03 -16.01
C ILE A 86 -3.67 -15.77 -15.59
N SER A 87 -3.50 -17.01 -16.03
CA SER A 87 -2.27 -17.75 -15.78
C SER A 87 -1.13 -17.15 -16.59
N LEU A 88 0.12 -17.34 -16.14
CA LEU A 88 1.29 -16.86 -16.88
C LEU A 88 1.40 -17.49 -18.28
N ASP A 89 1.01 -18.76 -18.42
CA ASP A 89 1.02 -19.46 -19.71
C ASP A 89 -0.03 -18.87 -20.65
N ASP A 90 -1.27 -18.66 -20.18
CA ASP A 90 -2.34 -18.05 -20.99
C ASP A 90 -1.99 -16.61 -21.37
N LEU A 91 -1.40 -15.84 -20.45
CA LEU A 91 -0.90 -14.48 -20.73
C LEU A 91 0.14 -14.50 -21.85
N ASN A 92 1.11 -15.42 -21.78
CA ASN A 92 2.17 -15.52 -22.76
C ASN A 92 1.67 -16.01 -24.13
N ASN A 93 0.57 -16.78 -24.17
CA ASN A 93 -0.06 -17.25 -25.40
C ASN A 93 -1.06 -16.24 -26.01
N ASP A 94 -1.58 -15.27 -25.23
CA ASP A 94 -2.48 -14.22 -25.74
C ASP A 94 -1.67 -13.06 -26.37
N ASN A 95 -1.42 -13.14 -27.68
CA ASN A 95 -0.73 -12.08 -28.44
C ASN A 95 -1.49 -10.73 -28.49
N ALA A 96 -2.80 -10.71 -28.22
CA ALA A 96 -3.57 -9.47 -28.17
C ALA A 96 -3.32 -8.68 -26.89
N MET A 97 -2.94 -9.35 -25.79
CA MET A 97 -2.56 -8.69 -24.54
C MET A 97 -1.09 -8.25 -24.60
N LYS A 98 -0.86 -6.98 -24.92
CA LYS A 98 0.50 -6.44 -25.18
C LYS A 98 1.22 -5.93 -23.93
N TYR A 99 0.48 -5.53 -22.90
CA TYR A 99 1.00 -4.79 -21.76
C TYR A 99 0.87 -5.58 -20.45
N VAL A 100 1.94 -5.56 -19.66
CA VAL A 100 1.95 -6.08 -18.29
C VAL A 100 2.45 -4.99 -17.36
N PHE A 101 1.62 -4.59 -16.41
CA PHE A 101 2.00 -3.69 -15.34
C PHE A 101 2.55 -4.48 -14.16
N VAL A 102 3.77 -4.18 -13.71
CA VAL A 102 4.37 -4.78 -12.52
C VAL A 102 4.40 -3.75 -11.41
N GLY A 103 3.82 -4.07 -10.26
CA GLY A 103 3.57 -3.09 -9.19
C GLY A 103 2.07 -2.85 -8.97
N SER A 104 1.68 -2.03 -8.01
CA SER A 104 2.53 -1.29 -7.07
C SER A 104 2.89 -2.16 -5.84
N ASP A 105 3.15 -1.53 -4.71
CA ASP A 105 3.61 -2.08 -3.44
C ASP A 105 5.12 -2.42 -3.38
N GLU A 106 5.55 -3.02 -2.27
CA GLU A 106 6.95 -3.32 -1.97
C GLU A 106 7.53 -4.54 -2.73
N LEU A 107 7.19 -4.73 -4.01
CA LEU A 107 7.56 -5.94 -4.75
C LEU A 107 9.08 -6.20 -4.81
N TRP A 108 9.89 -5.13 -4.79
CA TRP A 108 11.35 -5.21 -4.85
C TRP A 108 12.02 -5.16 -3.47
N ASN A 109 11.25 -5.13 -2.39
CA ASN A 109 11.77 -5.21 -1.03
C ASN A 109 12.13 -6.67 -0.69
N ILE A 110 13.23 -7.19 -1.25
CA ILE A 110 13.74 -8.55 -1.00
C ILE A 110 14.08 -8.84 0.48
N LYS A 111 14.06 -7.82 1.34
CA LYS A 111 14.24 -7.96 2.80
C LYS A 111 12.92 -8.27 3.51
N ASN A 112 11.79 -8.32 2.78
CA ASN A 112 10.47 -8.56 3.33
C ASN A 112 10.04 -10.03 3.17
N ASP A 113 10.33 -10.84 4.19
CA ASP A 113 10.00 -12.28 4.22
C ASP A 113 8.49 -12.59 4.36
N SER A 114 7.58 -11.60 4.26
CA SER A 114 6.14 -11.82 4.42
C SER A 114 5.44 -12.34 3.15
N PHE A 115 6.13 -12.33 2.01
CA PHE A 115 5.64 -12.87 0.75
C PHE A 115 6.80 -13.47 -0.06
N HIS A 116 6.46 -14.27 -1.08
CA HIS A 116 7.45 -14.86 -1.97
C HIS A 116 7.85 -13.85 -3.06
N HIS A 117 9.15 -13.66 -3.29
CA HIS A 117 9.66 -12.79 -4.36
C HIS A 117 9.71 -13.55 -5.69
N TYR A 118 8.60 -13.47 -6.43
CA TYR A 118 8.46 -14.06 -7.76
C TYR A 118 9.40 -13.38 -8.76
N LYS A 119 9.94 -14.15 -9.73
CA LYS A 119 10.80 -13.59 -10.79
C LYS A 119 10.03 -12.59 -11.67
N GLU A 120 8.73 -12.79 -11.80
CA GLU A 120 7.78 -11.91 -12.48
C GLU A 120 7.80 -10.49 -11.90
N PHE A 121 8.06 -10.32 -10.59
CA PHE A 121 8.21 -8.99 -9.99
C PHE A 121 9.42 -8.21 -10.52
N PHE A 122 10.42 -8.89 -11.04
CA PHE A 122 11.60 -8.29 -11.68
C PHE A 122 11.50 -8.32 -13.21
N GLY A 123 10.31 -8.55 -13.76
CA GLY A 123 10.07 -8.50 -15.21
C GLY A 123 10.53 -9.74 -15.97
N TYR A 124 10.78 -10.87 -15.29
CA TYR A 124 11.09 -12.13 -15.97
C TYR A 124 9.82 -12.93 -16.33
N ASN A 125 9.99 -13.94 -17.18
CA ASN A 125 8.99 -14.91 -17.62
C ASN A 125 7.82 -14.37 -18.47
N PHE A 126 7.72 -13.06 -18.70
CA PHE A 126 6.78 -12.48 -19.65
C PHE A 126 7.35 -12.53 -21.09
N LYS A 127 6.65 -13.21 -22.00
CA LYS A 127 7.06 -13.39 -23.40
C LYS A 127 6.30 -12.44 -24.31
N ASN A 128 7.03 -11.72 -25.18
CA ASN A 128 6.46 -10.80 -26.16
C ASN A 128 5.54 -9.72 -25.56
N LYS A 129 5.84 -9.27 -24.33
CA LYS A 129 5.07 -8.22 -23.61
C LYS A 129 5.91 -6.96 -23.43
N LYS A 130 5.24 -5.81 -23.44
CA LYS A 130 5.79 -4.56 -22.91
C LYS A 130 5.55 -4.53 -21.40
N ILE A 131 6.64 -4.71 -20.63
CA ILE A 131 6.60 -4.73 -19.17
C ILE A 131 6.76 -3.29 -18.65
N ILE A 132 5.78 -2.81 -17.91
CA ILE A 132 5.72 -1.44 -17.38
C ILE A 132 5.74 -1.52 -15.86
N ALA A 133 6.78 -1.01 -15.21
CA ALA A 133 6.76 -0.87 -13.76
C ALA A 133 5.85 0.31 -13.38
N TYR A 134 4.87 0.11 -12.51
CA TYR A 134 4.06 1.20 -11.96
C TYR A 134 4.13 1.24 -10.44
N ALA A 135 4.79 2.28 -9.93
CA ALA A 135 4.92 2.57 -8.50
C ALA A 135 5.45 1.43 -7.60
N PRO A 136 6.30 0.46 -8.03
CA PRO A 136 6.92 -0.46 -7.08
C PRO A 136 7.86 0.28 -6.12
N SER A 137 8.09 -0.34 -4.97
CA SER A 137 9.01 0.13 -3.93
C SER A 137 9.99 -0.98 -3.54
N ALA A 138 11.25 -0.61 -3.42
CA ALA A 138 12.32 -1.45 -2.88
C ALA A 138 12.61 -1.11 -1.40
N ASN A 139 11.96 -0.07 -0.86
CA ASN A 139 12.19 0.46 0.48
C ASN A 139 13.68 0.74 0.74
N ASP A 140 14.36 -0.06 1.57
CA ASP A 140 15.78 0.11 1.93
C ASP A 140 16.70 -0.91 1.25
N VAL A 141 16.24 -1.57 0.17
CA VAL A 141 17.06 -2.47 -0.64
C VAL A 141 18.03 -1.66 -1.52
N THR A 142 19.29 -2.06 -1.52
CA THR A 142 20.35 -1.50 -2.37
C THR A 142 20.67 -2.42 -3.55
N ALA A 143 21.39 -1.91 -4.55
CA ALA A 143 21.85 -2.73 -5.68
C ALA A 143 22.75 -3.90 -5.25
N ASN A 144 23.55 -3.70 -4.19
CA ASN A 144 24.37 -4.76 -3.61
C ASN A 144 23.52 -5.84 -2.93
N ASP A 145 22.42 -5.44 -2.27
CA ASP A 145 21.47 -6.39 -1.68
C ASP A 145 20.83 -7.26 -2.76
N LEU A 146 20.36 -6.66 -3.87
CA LEU A 146 19.81 -7.40 -5.01
C LEU A 146 20.84 -8.34 -5.63
N LYS A 147 22.08 -7.87 -5.87
CA LYS A 147 23.15 -8.70 -6.45
C LYS A 147 23.52 -9.91 -5.58
N LYS A 148 23.46 -9.77 -4.26
CA LYS A 148 23.68 -10.86 -3.30
C LYS A 148 22.50 -11.84 -3.25
N TYR A 149 21.29 -11.32 -3.41
CA TYR A 149 20.07 -12.12 -3.41
C TYR A 149 19.96 -12.98 -4.66
N ASP A 150 20.14 -12.37 -5.84
CA ASP A 150 20.20 -13.05 -7.13
C ASP A 150 20.97 -12.13 -8.11
N SER A 151 22.17 -12.57 -8.49
CA SER A 151 23.07 -11.80 -9.36
C SER A 151 22.55 -11.65 -10.79
N SER A 152 21.53 -12.42 -11.18
CA SER A 152 20.88 -12.30 -12.49
C SER A 152 19.89 -11.14 -12.55
N ILE A 153 19.45 -10.61 -11.39
CA ILE A 153 18.48 -9.50 -11.33
C ILE A 153 19.06 -8.26 -12.01
N ASN A 154 18.35 -7.84 -13.04
CA ASN A 154 18.49 -6.56 -13.71
C ASN A 154 17.10 -6.03 -14.07
N PHE A 155 17.03 -4.79 -14.52
CA PHE A 155 15.78 -4.15 -14.92
C PHE A 155 15.69 -3.96 -16.45
N ASP A 156 16.44 -4.73 -17.23
CA ASP A 156 16.54 -4.54 -18.68
C ASP A 156 15.31 -5.01 -19.44
N ASN A 157 14.55 -5.95 -18.88
CA ASN A 157 13.29 -6.44 -19.47
C ASN A 157 12.15 -5.41 -19.38
N PHE A 158 12.28 -4.37 -18.54
CA PHE A 158 11.24 -3.35 -18.41
C PHE A 158 11.28 -2.39 -19.60
N TYR A 159 10.15 -2.30 -20.31
CA TYR A 159 9.93 -1.31 -21.36
C TYR A 159 9.87 0.11 -20.79
N LYS A 160 9.26 0.28 -19.61
CA LYS A 160 9.23 1.54 -18.86
C LYS A 160 9.38 1.26 -17.37
N LEU A 161 10.12 2.13 -16.69
CA LEU A 161 10.36 2.06 -15.26
C LEU A 161 9.79 3.28 -14.54
N SER A 162 9.13 3.05 -13.41
CA SER A 162 8.75 4.08 -12.45
C SER A 162 8.81 3.51 -11.04
N CYS A 163 8.73 4.37 -10.04
CA CYS A 163 8.68 4.00 -8.63
C CYS A 163 7.99 5.09 -7.82
N ARG A 164 7.60 4.78 -6.57
CA ARG A 164 6.86 5.73 -5.70
C ARG A 164 7.69 6.45 -4.65
N ASP A 165 8.97 6.10 -4.49
CA ASP A 165 9.86 6.67 -3.47
C ASP A 165 11.27 6.92 -4.01
N LYS A 166 11.98 7.86 -3.38
CA LYS A 166 13.28 8.37 -3.86
C LYS A 166 14.36 7.30 -3.72
N LYS A 167 14.31 6.46 -2.69
CA LYS A 167 15.29 5.36 -2.53
C LYS A 167 15.19 4.33 -3.65
N THR A 168 13.97 3.95 -4.02
CA THR A 168 13.74 3.05 -5.16
C THR A 168 14.19 3.71 -6.47
N MET A 169 13.96 5.02 -6.61
CA MET A 169 14.46 5.77 -7.78
C MET A 169 15.99 5.70 -7.88
N HIS A 170 16.70 5.93 -6.77
CA HIS A 170 18.16 5.82 -6.72
C HIS A 170 18.66 4.39 -6.98
N LEU A 171 17.94 3.38 -6.48
CA LEU A 171 18.23 1.98 -6.80
C LEU A 171 18.15 1.75 -8.30
N LEU A 172 17.07 2.17 -8.95
CA LEU A 172 16.87 1.98 -10.39
C LEU A 172 17.92 2.73 -11.23
N GLN A 173 18.32 3.93 -10.81
CA GLN A 173 19.38 4.71 -11.47
C GLN A 173 20.75 4.02 -11.44
N ALA A 174 20.99 3.11 -10.49
CA ALA A 174 22.21 2.29 -10.49
C ALA A 174 22.22 1.22 -11.61
N TYR A 175 21.05 0.87 -12.16
CA TYR A 175 20.90 -0.12 -13.24
C TYR A 175 20.61 0.52 -14.61
N LYS A 176 19.96 1.68 -14.65
CA LYS A 176 19.56 2.36 -15.89
C LYS A 176 20.01 3.81 -15.89
N LYS A 177 20.61 4.25 -17.01
CA LYS A 177 21.02 5.64 -17.24
C LYS A 177 19.86 6.57 -17.62
N GLU A 178 18.71 6.00 -17.96
CA GLU A 178 17.51 6.74 -18.35
C GLU A 178 16.87 7.45 -17.15
N GLN A 179 16.13 8.52 -17.42
CA GLN A 179 15.36 9.22 -16.40
C GLN A 179 14.26 8.31 -15.86
N ILE A 180 14.31 8.00 -14.56
CA ILE A 180 13.28 7.24 -13.85
C ILE A 180 12.19 8.21 -13.39
N THR A 181 10.93 7.95 -13.77
CA THR A 181 9.80 8.76 -13.31
C THR A 181 9.37 8.34 -11.91
N LYS A 182 9.34 9.28 -10.96
CA LYS A 182 8.65 9.08 -9.69
C LYS A 182 7.15 9.31 -9.91
N VAL A 183 6.32 8.33 -9.57
CA VAL A 183 4.86 8.35 -9.73
C VAL A 183 4.17 8.17 -8.39
N VAL A 184 2.90 8.56 -8.29
CA VAL A 184 2.10 8.33 -7.08
C VAL A 184 1.70 6.86 -6.95
N ASP A 185 1.47 6.42 -5.71
CA ASP A 185 0.81 5.13 -5.45
C ASP A 185 -0.54 5.06 -6.19
N PRO A 186 -0.96 3.89 -6.75
CA PRO A 186 -2.23 3.79 -7.46
C PRO A 186 -3.43 4.27 -6.67
N THR A 187 -3.44 4.13 -5.34
CA THR A 187 -4.52 4.63 -4.48
C THR A 187 -4.69 6.14 -4.57
N MET A 188 -3.60 6.87 -4.82
CA MET A 188 -3.63 8.33 -4.99
C MET A 188 -4.12 8.77 -6.37
N LEU A 189 -4.17 7.87 -7.37
CA LEU A 189 -4.80 8.19 -8.66
C LEU A 189 -6.34 8.22 -8.59
N VAL A 190 -6.93 7.56 -7.58
CA VAL A 190 -8.39 7.44 -7.47
C VAL A 190 -8.97 8.73 -6.88
N CYS A 191 -9.77 9.45 -7.67
CA CYS A 191 -10.46 10.67 -7.22
C CYS A 191 -11.67 10.40 -6.31
N ASP A 192 -12.32 9.24 -6.46
CA ASP A 192 -13.49 8.86 -5.66
C ASP A 192 -13.48 7.35 -5.36
N PHE A 193 -13.63 7.04 -4.08
CA PHE A 193 -13.70 5.69 -3.52
C PHE A 193 -15.14 5.24 -3.20
N SER A 194 -16.17 5.98 -3.63
CA SER A 194 -17.59 5.68 -3.40
C SER A 194 -17.98 4.24 -3.81
N GLU A 195 -17.36 3.69 -4.85
CA GLU A 195 -17.59 2.32 -5.32
C GLU A 195 -17.20 1.23 -4.31
N ILE A 196 -16.30 1.52 -3.36
CA ILE A 196 -15.77 0.53 -2.41
C ILE A 196 -15.93 0.92 -0.94
N ILE A 197 -16.10 2.21 -0.63
CA ILE A 197 -16.28 2.67 0.76
C ILE A 197 -17.52 2.03 1.38
N VAL A 198 -17.33 1.45 2.56
CA VAL A 198 -18.42 0.99 3.42
C VAL A 198 -18.44 1.88 4.66
N ASN A 199 -19.42 2.78 4.74
CA ASN A 199 -19.57 3.69 5.87
C ASN A 199 -19.87 2.92 7.17
N ASN A 200 -19.48 3.51 8.30
CA ASN A 200 -19.82 3.03 9.64
C ASN A 200 -20.44 4.16 10.45
N ASN A 201 -21.23 3.81 11.47
CA ASN A 201 -21.92 4.77 12.32
C ASN A 201 -21.08 5.21 13.54
N LEU A 202 -19.78 4.95 13.55
CA LEU A 202 -18.91 5.36 14.65
C LEU A 202 -18.41 6.78 14.41
N ASN A 203 -18.47 7.61 15.44
CA ASN A 203 -17.98 8.99 15.45
C ASN A 203 -17.10 9.21 16.68
N ASN A 204 -16.36 10.33 16.71
CA ASN A 204 -15.55 10.76 17.86
C ASN A 204 -14.54 9.71 18.34
N TYR A 205 -13.66 9.28 17.44
CA TYR A 205 -12.61 8.32 17.75
C TYR A 205 -11.30 8.65 17.04
N ILE A 206 -10.24 8.08 17.58
CA ILE A 206 -8.90 8.01 17.01
C ILE A 206 -8.76 6.65 16.34
N LEU A 207 -8.51 6.66 15.03
CA LEU A 207 -8.16 5.46 14.31
C LEU A 207 -6.69 5.10 14.61
N VAL A 208 -6.44 3.87 15.02
CA VAL A 208 -5.09 3.32 15.20
C VAL A 208 -4.84 2.30 14.09
N TYR A 209 -3.94 2.64 13.17
CA TYR A 209 -3.58 1.78 12.03
C TYR A 209 -2.06 1.65 11.89
N GLY A 210 -1.50 0.59 12.45
CA GLY A 210 -0.04 0.39 12.50
C GLY A 210 0.35 -1.06 12.68
N HIS A 211 1.66 -1.34 12.57
CA HIS A 211 2.20 -2.65 12.91
C HIS A 211 2.45 -2.74 14.42
N GLU A 212 3.35 -1.94 14.96
CA GLU A 212 3.74 -2.02 16.37
C GLU A 212 3.88 -0.61 16.94
N PHE A 213 3.60 -0.49 18.23
CA PHE A 213 3.75 0.74 18.98
C PHE A 213 4.54 0.41 20.26
N THR A 214 5.48 1.28 20.64
CA THR A 214 6.21 1.13 21.90
C THR A 214 5.30 1.47 23.09
N ASP A 215 5.66 1.05 24.29
CA ASP A 215 4.86 1.36 25.49
C ASP A 215 4.71 2.87 25.71
N GLU A 216 5.73 3.64 25.36
CA GLU A 216 5.68 5.10 25.41
C GLU A 216 4.66 5.67 24.42
N GLN A 217 4.72 5.22 23.16
CA GLN A 217 3.75 5.63 22.13
C GLN A 217 2.32 5.28 22.56
N ILE A 218 2.12 4.08 23.11
CA ILE A 218 0.82 3.62 23.62
C ILE A 218 0.33 4.54 24.76
N ARG A 219 1.20 4.85 25.74
CA ARG A 219 0.84 5.77 26.84
C ARG A 219 0.42 7.14 26.32
N ASN A 220 1.17 7.68 25.35
CA ASN A 220 0.87 9.00 24.76
C ASN A 220 -0.51 8.98 24.07
N ILE A 221 -0.76 7.98 23.21
CA ILE A 221 -2.03 7.81 22.50
C ILE A 221 -3.21 7.68 23.48
N VAL A 222 -3.08 6.80 24.47
CA VAL A 222 -4.15 6.55 25.46
C VAL A 222 -4.40 7.80 26.30
N ASN A 223 -3.37 8.51 26.74
CA ASN A 223 -3.53 9.75 27.50
C ASN A 223 -4.28 10.82 26.70
N PHE A 224 -3.83 11.09 25.47
CA PHE A 224 -4.49 12.04 24.57
C PHE A 224 -5.96 11.67 24.32
N SER A 225 -6.26 10.38 24.11
CA SER A 225 -7.62 9.90 23.93
C SER A 225 -8.53 10.18 25.13
N LYS A 226 -8.03 9.96 26.36
CA LYS A 226 -8.77 10.19 27.60
C LYS A 226 -9.05 11.67 27.83
N VAL A 227 -8.03 12.51 27.70
CA VAL A 227 -8.15 13.98 27.85
C VAL A 227 -9.18 14.53 26.87
N ASN A 228 -9.16 14.06 25.62
CA ASN A 228 -10.07 14.53 24.56
C ASN A 228 -11.41 13.78 24.50
N ARG A 229 -11.68 12.84 25.43
CA ARG A 229 -12.90 12.01 25.48
C ARG A 229 -13.16 11.26 24.16
N LEU A 230 -12.11 10.75 23.53
CA LEU A 230 -12.16 9.99 22.28
C LEU A 230 -11.93 8.50 22.55
N LYS A 231 -12.61 7.66 21.77
CA LYS A 231 -12.33 6.21 21.75
C LYS A 231 -11.13 5.92 20.86
N THR A 232 -10.32 4.95 21.24
CA THR A 232 -9.27 4.37 20.39
C THR A 232 -9.82 3.17 19.63
N VAL A 233 -9.66 3.17 18.31
CA VAL A 233 -10.24 2.15 17.43
C VAL A 233 -9.15 1.59 16.54
N SER A 234 -8.74 0.35 16.81
CA SER A 234 -7.86 -0.38 15.91
C SER A 234 -8.68 -1.01 14.79
N VAL A 235 -8.14 -0.98 13.57
CA VAL A 235 -8.76 -1.61 12.40
C VAL A 235 -7.80 -2.63 11.81
N THR A 236 -8.32 -3.81 11.49
CA THR A 236 -7.58 -5.02 11.05
C THR A 236 -6.69 -5.65 12.12
N LYS A 237 -5.64 -4.97 12.58
CA LYS A 237 -4.75 -5.47 13.63
C LYS A 237 -5.41 -5.37 15.01
N TYR A 238 -5.12 -6.34 15.86
CA TYR A 238 -5.58 -6.34 17.25
C TYR A 238 -4.56 -5.63 18.14
N PHE A 239 -5.02 -4.67 18.93
CA PHE A 239 -4.30 -3.99 20.00
C PHE A 239 -5.14 -4.05 21.27
N SER A 240 -4.63 -4.71 22.30
CA SER A 240 -5.33 -4.93 23.58
C SER A 240 -5.63 -3.63 24.33
N TRP A 241 -4.86 -2.57 24.06
CA TRP A 241 -5.02 -1.25 24.66
C TRP A 241 -6.03 -0.36 23.93
N CYS A 242 -6.56 -0.76 22.76
CA CYS A 242 -7.60 -0.02 22.06
C CYS A 242 -9.00 -0.36 22.60
N ASP A 243 -9.86 0.65 22.75
CA ASP A 243 -11.25 0.50 23.22
C ASP A 243 -12.09 -0.39 22.29
N LYS A 244 -11.83 -0.32 20.98
CA LYS A 244 -12.48 -1.17 19.97
C LYS A 244 -11.46 -1.75 19.02
N ASN A 245 -11.66 -3.03 18.68
CA ASN A 245 -10.82 -3.78 17.75
C ASN A 245 -11.66 -4.31 16.58
N ILE A 246 -11.61 -3.63 15.44
CA ILE A 246 -12.48 -3.91 14.30
C ILE A 246 -11.84 -4.91 13.33
N VAL A 247 -12.63 -5.89 12.89
CA VAL A 247 -12.30 -6.73 11.74
C VAL A 247 -12.96 -6.12 10.52
N ALA A 248 -12.17 -5.44 9.69
CA ALA A 248 -12.63 -4.71 8.53
C ALA A 248 -12.12 -5.34 7.23
N SER A 249 -12.99 -5.34 6.22
CA SER A 249 -12.62 -5.40 4.82
C SER A 249 -11.94 -4.08 4.38
N PRO A 250 -11.25 -4.07 3.23
CA PRO A 250 -10.74 -2.84 2.61
C PRO A 250 -11.74 -1.68 2.54
N GLY A 251 -12.98 -1.93 2.10
CA GLY A 251 -14.03 -0.91 2.03
C GLY A 251 -14.46 -0.37 3.39
N GLU A 252 -14.63 -1.25 4.38
CA GLU A 252 -14.91 -0.85 5.76
C GLU A 252 -13.75 -0.05 6.36
N PHE A 253 -12.50 -0.45 6.09
CA PHE A 253 -11.32 0.29 6.53
C PHE A 253 -11.35 1.74 6.01
N LEU A 254 -11.66 1.96 4.74
CA LEU A 254 -11.81 3.31 4.20
C LEU A 254 -12.92 4.11 4.91
N GLY A 255 -14.05 3.48 5.21
CA GLY A 255 -15.10 4.11 6.00
C GLY A 255 -14.63 4.50 7.41
N TYR A 256 -13.81 3.66 8.06
CA TYR A 256 -13.21 3.98 9.35
C TYR A 256 -12.18 5.10 9.26
N VAL A 257 -11.37 5.18 8.19
CA VAL A 257 -10.49 6.33 8.00
C VAL A 257 -11.32 7.60 7.79
N LYS A 258 -12.33 7.55 6.91
CA LYS A 258 -13.20 8.69 6.56
C LYS A 258 -13.93 9.29 7.76
N ASN A 259 -14.39 8.48 8.70
CA ASN A 259 -15.18 8.94 9.85
C ASN A 259 -14.34 9.18 11.12
N ALA A 260 -13.04 8.89 11.09
CA ALA A 260 -12.16 9.16 12.21
C ALA A 260 -12.00 10.66 12.46
N LYS A 261 -11.90 11.06 13.73
CA LYS A 261 -11.53 12.44 14.10
C LYS A 261 -10.04 12.66 13.90
N TYR A 262 -9.24 11.68 14.32
CA TYR A 262 -7.78 11.66 14.14
C TYR A 262 -7.32 10.28 13.67
N VAL A 263 -6.21 10.24 12.95
CA VAL A 263 -5.55 8.99 12.57
C VAL A 263 -4.15 8.92 13.17
N ILE A 264 -3.80 7.77 13.75
CA ILE A 264 -2.47 7.45 14.23
C ILE A 264 -1.97 6.26 13.43
N THR A 265 -0.85 6.44 12.74
CA THR A 265 -0.30 5.40 11.88
C THR A 265 1.21 5.31 11.94
N GLY A 266 1.74 4.18 11.53
CA GLY A 266 3.17 4.00 11.21
C GLY A 266 3.34 3.31 9.86
N THR A 267 2.37 3.45 8.96
CA THR A 267 2.30 2.72 7.70
C THR A 267 2.11 3.68 6.52
N PHE A 268 2.67 3.30 5.37
CA PHE A 268 2.53 4.07 4.14
C PHE A 268 1.06 4.28 3.75
N HIS A 269 0.27 3.20 3.65
CA HIS A 269 -1.14 3.32 3.28
C HIS A 269 -1.99 4.04 4.35
N GLY A 270 -1.63 3.93 5.64
CA GLY A 270 -2.27 4.74 6.67
C GLY A 270 -2.09 6.24 6.44
N SER A 271 -0.87 6.66 6.08
CA SER A 271 -0.59 8.06 5.73
C SER A 271 -1.30 8.46 4.44
N VAL A 272 -1.22 7.64 3.39
CA VAL A 272 -1.89 7.91 2.10
C VAL A 272 -3.40 8.10 2.29
N PHE A 273 -4.07 7.20 3.00
CA PHE A 273 -5.52 7.34 3.22
C PHE A 273 -5.88 8.46 4.19
N SER A 274 -4.98 8.84 5.10
CA SER A 274 -5.18 10.04 5.92
C SER A 274 -5.16 11.32 5.06
N ILE A 275 -4.24 11.39 4.09
CA ILE A 275 -4.17 12.48 3.11
C ILE A 275 -5.42 12.50 2.22
N LEU A 276 -5.75 11.36 1.60
CA LEU A 276 -6.90 11.23 0.69
C LEU A 276 -8.25 11.47 1.38
N MET A 277 -8.35 11.26 2.69
CA MET A 277 -9.59 11.51 3.45
C MET A 277 -9.57 12.81 4.26
N LYS A 278 -8.55 13.66 4.04
CA LYS A 278 -8.39 14.96 4.71
C LYS A 278 -8.44 14.86 6.23
N LYS A 279 -7.65 13.95 6.82
CA LYS A 279 -7.62 13.69 8.27
C LYS A 279 -6.44 14.34 8.94
N ASN A 280 -6.67 15.05 10.05
CA ASN A 280 -5.59 15.36 10.98
C ASN A 280 -5.01 14.04 11.52
N PHE A 281 -3.72 13.84 11.30
CA PHE A 281 -3.06 12.56 11.54
C PHE A 281 -1.64 12.75 12.06
N VAL A 282 -1.12 11.68 12.64
CA VAL A 282 0.24 11.63 13.15
C VAL A 282 0.90 10.30 12.75
N VAL A 283 2.20 10.37 12.49
CA VAL A 283 3.01 9.27 12.01
C VAL A 283 4.10 8.92 13.03
N TYR A 284 4.06 7.67 13.52
CA TYR A 284 5.17 7.06 14.23
C TYR A 284 6.08 6.33 13.24
N LEU A 285 7.27 6.87 13.01
CA LEU A 285 8.21 6.35 12.02
C LEU A 285 9.07 5.23 12.61
N ASN A 286 8.68 3.97 12.40
CA ASN A 286 9.43 2.82 12.92
C ASN A 286 10.49 2.29 11.95
N ASN A 287 10.28 2.45 10.63
CA ASN A 287 11.18 2.14 9.50
C ASN A 287 10.47 2.64 8.23
N GLY A 288 10.81 3.81 7.68
CA GLY A 288 9.87 4.44 6.73
C GLY A 288 10.43 5.51 5.83
N ASN A 289 11.51 5.25 5.09
CA ASN A 289 12.00 6.19 4.09
C ASN A 289 10.93 6.55 3.04
N LYS A 290 10.13 5.57 2.61
CA LYS A 290 8.97 5.82 1.74
C LYS A 290 7.86 6.67 2.38
N ILE A 291 7.69 6.61 3.70
CA ILE A 291 6.70 7.43 4.41
C ILE A 291 7.21 8.86 4.52
N LEU A 292 8.50 9.02 4.84
CA LEU A 292 9.15 10.33 4.86
C LEU A 292 9.08 10.99 3.47
N ASP A 293 9.42 10.24 2.41
CA ASP A 293 9.32 10.72 1.03
C ASP A 293 7.89 11.15 0.68
N LEU A 294 6.89 10.34 1.03
CA LEU A 294 5.48 10.65 0.82
C LEU A 294 5.08 11.95 1.53
N LEU A 295 5.45 12.11 2.80
CA LEU A 295 5.10 13.31 3.56
C LEU A 295 5.80 14.54 2.98
N SER A 296 7.05 14.39 2.54
CA SER A 296 7.82 15.47 1.92
C SER A 296 7.25 15.93 0.58
N ASP A 297 6.70 15.02 -0.22
CA ASP A 297 6.03 15.37 -1.48
C ASP A 297 4.80 16.31 -1.27
N TYR A 298 4.29 16.40 -0.05
CA TYR A 298 3.10 17.18 0.30
C TYR A 298 3.31 18.18 1.45
N HIS A 299 4.57 18.44 1.83
CA HIS A 299 4.93 19.35 2.95
C HIS A 299 4.29 18.95 4.31
N LEU A 300 4.21 17.64 4.58
CA LEU A 300 3.58 17.05 5.77
C LEU A 300 4.60 16.41 6.72
N GLU A 301 5.87 16.76 6.66
CA GLU A 301 6.92 16.22 7.54
C GLU A 301 6.63 16.54 9.02
N ASN A 302 5.94 17.66 9.28
CA ASN A 302 5.46 18.05 10.61
C ASN A 302 4.41 17.10 11.22
N ARG A 303 3.97 16.07 10.48
CA ARG A 303 3.09 15.00 10.97
C ARG A 303 3.86 13.88 11.66
N ILE A 304 5.19 13.88 11.60
CA ILE A 304 6.05 12.86 12.22
C ILE A 304 6.26 13.21 13.70
N VAL A 305 6.06 12.22 14.58
CA VAL A 305 6.42 12.38 16.01
C VAL A 305 7.93 12.37 16.16
N GLN A 306 8.44 13.40 16.82
CA GLN A 306 9.85 13.61 17.14
C GLN A 306 10.01 13.81 18.65
N SER A 307 11.24 13.84 19.15
CA SER A 307 11.53 14.01 20.58
C SER A 307 11.15 15.39 21.12
N ASN A 308 10.99 16.39 20.24
CA ASN A 308 10.72 17.78 20.58
C ASN A 308 9.27 18.21 20.32
N ASN A 309 8.37 17.28 19.95
CA ASN A 309 6.96 17.57 19.75
C ASN A 309 6.08 16.51 20.41
N SER A 310 4.84 16.87 20.72
CA SER A 310 3.85 15.94 21.25
C SER A 310 2.83 15.54 20.19
N ILE A 311 2.18 14.38 20.37
CA ILE A 311 1.08 13.99 19.49
C ILE A 311 -0.09 14.97 19.56
N GLU A 312 -0.24 15.66 20.69
CA GLU A 312 -1.28 16.66 20.89
C GLU A 312 -1.05 17.87 20.01
N GLU A 313 0.16 18.45 20.06
CA GLU A 313 0.57 19.55 19.19
C GLU A 313 0.36 19.22 17.71
N ILE A 314 0.79 18.03 17.28
CA ILE A 314 0.63 17.60 15.89
C ILE A 314 -0.85 17.51 15.54
N LEU A 315 -1.65 16.74 16.29
CA LEU A 315 -3.04 16.47 15.96
C LEU A 315 -3.94 17.71 16.06
N GLN A 316 -3.59 18.70 16.88
CA GLN A 316 -4.30 19.97 16.98
C GLN A 316 -3.87 20.98 15.92
N THR A 317 -2.67 20.83 15.34
CA THR A 317 -2.25 21.64 14.19
C THR A 317 -3.04 21.25 12.95
N THR A 318 -3.78 22.21 12.38
CA THR A 318 -4.55 22.03 11.15
C THR A 318 -3.64 21.84 9.95
N ILE A 319 -4.06 20.98 9.02
CA ILE A 319 -3.38 20.78 7.74
C ILE A 319 -4.08 21.63 6.67
N ASP A 320 -3.30 22.39 5.89
CA ASP A 320 -3.79 23.04 4.67
C ASP A 320 -3.99 21.99 3.57
N TYR A 321 -5.20 21.45 3.50
CA TYR A 321 -5.55 20.47 2.48
C TYR A 321 -5.78 21.07 1.10
N GLU A 322 -5.86 22.39 0.96
CA GLU A 322 -5.92 23.02 -0.36
C GLU A 322 -4.54 22.96 -1.02
N GLU A 323 -3.49 23.33 -0.30
CA GLU A 323 -2.10 23.18 -0.77
C GLU A 323 -1.75 21.71 -1.06
N VAL A 324 -2.04 20.81 -0.12
CA VAL A 324 -1.77 19.37 -0.28
C VAL A 324 -2.46 18.81 -1.53
N TYR A 325 -3.71 19.20 -1.80
CA TYR A 325 -4.42 18.69 -2.98
C TYR A 325 -3.93 19.30 -4.28
N LYS A 326 -3.44 20.55 -4.28
CA LYS A 326 -2.78 21.13 -5.45
C LYS A 326 -1.55 20.29 -5.85
N LEU A 327 -0.66 20.01 -4.90
CA LEU A 327 0.52 19.17 -5.13
C LEU A 327 0.14 17.74 -5.56
N LEU A 328 -0.91 17.18 -4.94
CA LEU A 328 -1.42 15.86 -5.29
C LEU A 328 -1.96 15.79 -6.71
N GLU A 329 -2.72 16.78 -7.18
CA GLU A 329 -3.21 16.80 -8.56
C GLU A 329 -2.07 16.93 -9.58
N ASP A 330 -1.05 17.74 -9.31
CA ASP A 330 0.15 17.83 -10.16
C ASP A 330 0.86 16.46 -10.28
N ASN A 331 1.08 15.80 -9.14
CA ASN A 331 1.70 14.48 -9.11
C ASN A 331 0.82 13.38 -9.77
N LYS A 332 -0.51 13.47 -9.64
CA LYS A 332 -1.45 12.59 -10.36
C LYS A 332 -1.36 12.80 -11.86
N MET A 333 -1.37 14.04 -12.35
CA MET A 333 -1.25 14.33 -13.78
C MET A 333 0.04 13.77 -14.37
N GLN A 334 1.18 13.92 -13.66
CA GLN A 334 2.44 13.31 -14.07
C GLN A 334 2.35 11.78 -14.16
N SER A 335 1.69 11.15 -13.19
CA SER A 335 1.54 9.70 -13.11
C SER A 335 0.59 9.13 -14.18
N VAL A 336 -0.49 9.85 -14.49
CA VAL A 336 -1.41 9.53 -15.59
C VAL A 336 -0.69 9.65 -16.93
N THR A 337 0.08 10.73 -17.13
CA THR A 337 0.92 10.93 -18.33
C THR A 337 1.93 9.80 -18.50
N TYR A 338 2.56 9.34 -17.41
CA TYR A 338 3.45 8.17 -17.44
C TYR A 338 2.73 6.92 -17.96
N ILE A 339 1.54 6.58 -17.43
CA ILE A 339 0.78 5.40 -17.87
C ILE A 339 0.41 5.51 -19.35
N LYS A 340 -0.12 6.67 -19.76
CA LYS A 340 -0.51 6.96 -21.15
C LYS A 340 0.67 6.80 -22.12
N ASN A 341 1.80 7.44 -21.82
CA ASN A 341 3.02 7.33 -22.63
C ASN A 341 3.55 5.90 -22.68
N ALA A 342 3.50 5.16 -21.57
CA ALA A 342 3.94 3.77 -21.54
C ALA A 342 3.06 2.83 -22.39
N MET A 343 1.78 3.17 -22.54
CA MET A 343 0.82 2.43 -23.36
C MET A 343 0.67 2.99 -24.79
N ASN A 344 1.44 4.02 -25.17
CA ASN A 344 1.26 4.78 -26.41
C ASN A 344 -0.18 5.28 -26.61
N LYS A 345 -0.83 5.74 -25.53
CA LYS A 345 -2.15 6.39 -25.57
C LYS A 345 -1.93 7.91 -25.48
N GLU A 346 -2.52 8.68 -26.41
CA GLU A 346 -2.54 10.15 -26.36
C GLU A 346 -3.37 10.69 -25.18
#